data_AF-M4X0J8-F1
#
_entry.id   AF-M4X0J8-F1
#
_cell.length_a   1.000
_cell.length_b   1.000
_cell.length_c   1.000
_cell.angle_alpha   90.00
_cell.angle_beta   90.00
_cell.angle_gamma   90.00
#
_symmetry.space_group_name_H-M   'P 1'
#
loop_
_entity.id
_entity.type
_entity.pdbx_description
1 polymer ?
#
loop_
_entity_poly.entity_id
_entity_poly.type
_entity_poly.pdbx_seq_one_letter_code
_entity_poly.pdbx_strand_id
1 'polypeptide(L)'
;MRLTEQALEQAKAVGATDDVAEFKLAEDKYQAAKGALAVSSNKKARQLAEQAELDARLAEAKELTRKSADQLAEQGKSINRLRKQLGEAQ
;
A
#
# COMPACT_ATOMS: atom_id res chain seq x y z
N MET A 1 10.17 11.99 -10.30
CA MET A 1 9.29 11.03 -11.02
C MET A 1 9.66 9.59 -10.71
N ARG A 2 10.91 9.13 -10.96
CA ARG A 2 11.31 7.72 -10.75
C ARG A 2 10.99 7.15 -9.35
N LEU A 3 11.22 7.91 -8.27
CA LEU A 3 10.92 7.45 -6.91
C LEU A 3 9.42 7.27 -6.67
N THR A 4 8.60 8.20 -7.16
CA THR A 4 7.14 8.11 -7.13
C THR A 4 6.63 6.89 -7.90
N GLU A 5 7.16 6.60 -9.09
CA GLU A 5 6.80 5.39 -9.84
C GLU A 5 7.16 4.13 -9.07
N GLN A 6 8.36 4.09 -8.48
CA GLN A 6 8.77 2.95 -7.66
C GLN A 6 7.82 2.72 -6.48
N ALA A 7 7.37 3.78 -5.80
CA ALA A 7 6.43 3.67 -4.68
C ALA A 7 5.04 3.18 -5.14
N LEU A 8 4.56 3.63 -6.30
CA LEU A 8 3.31 3.14 -6.89
C LEU A 8 3.38 1.65 -7.22
N GLU A 9 4.48 1.20 -7.83
CA GLU A 9 4.70 -0.23 -8.14
C GLU A 9 4.83 -1.08 -6.87
N GLN A 10 5.49 -0.57 -5.82
CA GLN A 10 5.57 -1.24 -4.52
C GLN A 10 4.19 -1.42 -3.88
N ALA A 11 3.38 -0.35 -3.86
CA ALA A 11 2.01 -0.42 -3.36
C ALA A 11 1.15 -1.42 -4.15
N LYS A 12 1.23 -1.41 -5.49
CA LYS A 12 0.55 -2.40 -6.35
C LYS A 12 1.00 -3.83 -6.05
N ALA A 13 2.30 -4.06 -5.89
CA ALA A 13 2.87 -5.38 -5.62
C ALA A 13 2.37 -5.98 -4.29
N VAL A 14 2.11 -5.14 -3.28
CA VAL A 14 1.50 -5.58 -2.02
C VAL A 14 -0.03 -5.62 -2.06
N GLY A 15 -0.66 -5.37 -3.20
CA GLY A 15 -2.10 -5.52 -3.40
C GLY A 15 -2.92 -4.26 -3.13
N ALA A 16 -2.31 -3.08 -3.12
CA ALA A 16 -3.08 -1.84 -3.15
C ALA A 16 -3.76 -1.69 -4.52
N THR A 17 -5.08 -1.54 -4.51
CA THR A 17 -5.92 -1.31 -5.70
C THR A 17 -6.60 0.05 -5.59
N ASP A 18 -7.35 0.44 -6.62
CA ASP A 18 -8.11 1.69 -6.66
C ASP A 18 -9.17 1.81 -5.54
N ASP A 19 -9.52 0.68 -4.90
CA ASP A 19 -10.40 0.63 -3.72
C ASP A 19 -9.70 1.16 -2.44
N VAL A 20 -8.37 1.20 -2.45
CA VAL A 20 -7.57 1.85 -1.40
C VAL A 20 -7.51 3.33 -1.70
N ALA A 21 -8.23 4.14 -0.92
CA ALA A 21 -8.38 5.58 -1.16
C ALA A 21 -7.03 6.31 -1.31
N GLU A 22 -6.03 5.96 -0.49
CA GLU A 22 -4.68 6.53 -0.61
C GLU A 22 -3.98 6.16 -1.91
N PHE A 23 -4.19 4.94 -2.41
CA PHE A 23 -3.59 4.48 -3.66
C PHE A 23 -4.13 5.26 -4.85
N LYS A 24 -5.46 5.45 -4.90
CA LYS A 24 -6.11 6.29 -5.91
C LYS A 24 -5.62 7.74 -5.88
N LEU A 25 -5.52 8.32 -4.68
CA LEU A 25 -4.96 9.68 -4.50
C LEU A 25 -3.53 9.79 -5.01
N ALA A 26 -2.71 8.76 -4.79
CA ALA A 26 -1.34 8.71 -5.28
C ALA A 26 -1.30 8.70 -6.82
N GLU A 27 -2.13 7.89 -7.47
CA GLU A 27 -2.22 7.85 -8.93
C GLU A 27 -2.71 9.17 -9.52
N ASP A 28 -3.77 9.75 -8.96
CA ASP A 28 -4.32 11.04 -9.40
C ASP A 28 -3.26 12.17 -9.31
N LYS A 29 -2.55 12.25 -8.18
CA LYS A 29 -1.47 13.23 -7.98
C LYS A 29 -0.28 12.97 -8.91
N TYR A 30 0.04 11.70 -9.20
CA TYR A 30 1.10 11.36 -10.13
C TYR A 30 0.76 11.77 -11.57
N GLN A 31 -0.49 11.58 -12.00
CA GLN A 31 -0.98 12.09 -13.29
C GLN A 31 -0.94 13.62 -13.34
N ALA A 32 -1.36 14.29 -12.27
CA ALA A 32 -1.25 15.74 -12.17
C ALA A 32 0.22 16.23 -12.23
N ALA A 33 1.15 15.48 -11.62
CA ALA A 33 2.59 15.76 -11.70
C ALA A 33 3.11 15.66 -13.13
N LYS A 34 2.70 14.63 -13.89
CA LYS A 34 3.03 14.48 -15.32
C LYS A 34 2.49 15.65 -16.15
N GLY A 35 1.25 16.05 -15.90
CA GLY A 35 0.65 17.22 -16.55
C GLY A 35 1.40 18.52 -16.27
N ALA A 36 1.80 18.74 -15.00
CA ALA A 36 2.60 19.91 -14.62
C ALA A 36 3.99 19.89 -15.28
N LEU A 37 4.61 18.72 -15.42
CA LEU A 37 5.90 18.58 -16.11
C LEU A 37 5.79 18.88 -17.61
N ALA A 38 4.71 18.44 -18.26
CA ALA A 38 4.46 18.69 -19.68
C ALA A 38 4.38 20.18 -20.03
N VAL A 39 3.92 21.02 -19.09
CA VAL A 39 3.88 22.48 -19.23
C VAL A 39 5.07 23.20 -18.57
N SER A 40 6.18 22.48 -18.33
CA SER A 40 7.41 23.00 -17.70
C SER A 40 7.24 23.61 -16.30
N SER A 41 6.15 23.28 -15.59
CA SER A 41 5.90 23.72 -14.22
C SER A 41 6.65 22.83 -13.21
N ASN A 42 7.99 22.89 -13.24
CA ASN A 42 8.87 21.94 -12.55
C ASN A 42 8.67 21.90 -11.02
N LYS A 43 8.47 23.04 -10.36
CA LYS A 43 8.23 23.10 -8.91
C LYS A 43 6.92 22.40 -8.54
N LYS A 44 5.85 22.65 -9.30
CA LYS A 44 4.54 22.05 -9.10
C LYS A 44 4.59 20.55 -9.37
N ALA A 45 5.25 20.14 -10.46
CA ALA A 45 5.46 18.73 -10.78
C ALA A 45 6.19 18.00 -9.65
N ARG A 46 7.25 18.60 -9.09
CA ARG A 46 8.00 18.01 -7.96
C ARG A 46 7.11 17.85 -6.72
N GLN A 47 6.40 18.89 -6.32
CA GLN A 47 5.52 18.85 -5.15
C GLN A 47 4.40 17.80 -5.28
N LEU A 48 3.79 17.71 -6.47
CA LEU A 48 2.76 16.69 -6.74
C LEU A 48 3.35 15.28 -6.71
N ALA A 49 4.55 15.08 -7.28
CA ALA A 49 5.24 13.79 -7.26
C ALA A 49 5.65 13.35 -5.84
N GLU A 50 6.10 14.28 -5.00
CA GLU A 50 6.43 14.02 -3.58
C GLU A 50 5.18 13.62 -2.78
N GLN A 51 4.04 14.31 -3.00
CA GLN A 51 2.78 13.94 -2.36
C GLN A 51 2.25 12.58 -2.83
N ALA A 52 2.32 12.32 -4.13
CA ALA A 52 1.96 11.02 -4.69
C ALA A 52 2.81 9.88 -4.12
N GLU A 53 4.12 10.11 -3.94
CA GLU A 53 5.01 9.12 -3.33
C GLU A 53 4.61 8.81 -1.88
N LEU A 54 4.29 9.84 -1.09
CA LEU A 54 3.85 9.67 0.30
C LEU A 54 2.54 8.87 0.38
N ASP A 55 1.56 9.20 -0.46
CA ASP A 55 0.27 8.50 -0.48
C ASP A 55 0.42 7.04 -0.92
N ALA A 56 1.29 6.76 -1.90
CA ALA A 56 1.58 5.39 -2.34
C ALA A 56 2.21 4.56 -1.21
N ARG A 57 3.19 5.11 -0.49
CA ARG A 57 3.80 4.45 0.67
C ARG A 57 2.80 4.23 1.81
N LEU A 58 1.86 5.15 2.01
CA LEU A 58 0.79 4.99 2.99
C LEU A 58 -0.16 3.85 2.61
N ALA A 59 -0.54 3.75 1.33
CA ALA A 59 -1.33 2.65 0.80
C ALA A 59 -0.63 1.30 0.97
N GLU A 60 0.67 1.23 0.62
CA GLU A 60 1.50 0.04 0.82
C GLU A 60 1.50 -0.41 2.28
N ALA A 61 1.77 0.51 3.20
CA ALA A 61 1.83 0.20 4.64
C ALA A 61 0.48 -0.28 5.19
N LYS A 62 -0.64 0.31 4.76
CA LYS A 62 -1.98 -0.13 5.17
C LYS A 62 -2.28 -1.55 4.71
N GLU A 63 -1.95 -1.88 3.46
CA GLU A 63 -2.16 -3.22 2.91
C GLU A 63 -1.29 -4.28 3.59
N LEU A 64 0.00 -3.97 3.82
CA LEU A 64 0.89 -4.85 4.58
C LEU A 64 0.39 -5.06 6.01
N THR A 65 -0.13 -4.02 6.65
CA THR A 65 -0.69 -4.12 8.01
C THR A 65 -1.91 -5.02 8.04
N ARG A 66 -2.85 -4.84 7.09
CA ARG A 66 -4.05 -5.69 6.94
C ARG A 66 -3.65 -7.15 6.75
N LYS A 67 -2.77 -7.43 5.77
CA LYS A 67 -2.29 -8.80 5.50
C LYS A 67 -1.62 -9.44 6.70
N SER A 68 -0.81 -8.67 7.43
CA SER A 68 -0.14 -9.16 8.65
C SER A 68 -1.15 -9.53 9.74
N ALA A 69 -2.18 -8.69 9.95
CA ALA A 69 -3.24 -8.99 10.91
C ALA A 69 -4.04 -10.25 10.53
N ASP A 70 -4.35 -10.43 9.24
CA ASP A 70 -5.06 -11.62 8.75
C ASP A 70 -4.23 -12.90 8.96
N GLN A 71 -2.93 -12.85 8.68
CA GLN A 71 -2.01 -13.97 8.92
C GLN A 71 -1.92 -14.33 10.39
N LEU A 72 -1.80 -13.33 11.28
CA LEU A 72 -1.77 -13.56 12.72
C LEU A 72 -3.08 -14.19 13.22
N ALA A 73 -4.23 -13.75 12.69
CA ALA A 73 -5.52 -14.32 13.04
C ALA A 73 -5.63 -15.78 12.63
N GLU A 74 -5.19 -16.16 11.43
CA GLU A 74 -5.25 -17.55 10.96
C GLU A 74 -4.26 -18.46 11.71
N GLN A 75 -3.06 -17.96 12.02
CA GLN A 75 -2.11 -18.67 12.87
C GLN A 75 -2.68 -18.89 14.28
N GLY A 76 -3.31 -17.87 14.86
CA GLY A 76 -3.98 -17.97 16.16
C GLY A 76 -5.08 -19.03 16.18
N LYS A 77 -5.92 -19.08 15.14
CA LYS A 77 -6.93 -20.15 14.98
C LYS A 77 -6.30 -21.54 14.90
N SER A 78 -5.21 -21.67 14.13
CA SER A 78 -4.49 -22.94 13.97
C SER A 78 -3.89 -23.44 15.28
N ILE A 79 -3.26 -22.55 16.05
CA ILE A 79 -2.72 -22.86 17.38
C ILE A 79 -3.84 -23.30 18.34
N ASN A 80 -4.98 -22.60 18.34
CA ASN A 80 -6.10 -22.94 19.21
C ASN A 80 -6.70 -24.31 18.86
N ARG A 81 -6.85 -24.63 17.56
CA ARG A 81 -7.28 -25.97 17.11
C ARG A 81 -6.32 -27.06 17.60
N LEU A 82 -5.01 -26.84 17.46
CA LEU A 82 -3.99 -27.79 17.90
C LEU A 82 -4.02 -28.00 19.42
N ARG A 83 -4.12 -26.92 20.21
CA ARG A 83 -4.24 -27.01 21.67
C ARG A 83 -5.46 -27.82 22.10
N LYS A 84 -6.60 -27.63 21.42
CA LYS A 84 -7.82 -28.39 21.70
C LYS A 84 -7.64 -29.88 21.39
N GLN A 85 -7.06 -30.22 20.24
CA GLN A 85 -6.78 -31.61 19.85
C GLN A 85 -5.83 -32.31 20.82
N LEU A 86 -4.78 -31.62 21.28
CA LEU A 86 -3.84 -32.18 22.26
C LEU A 86 -4.45 -32.35 23.65
N GLY A 87 -5.35 -31.45 24.07
CA GLY A 87 -6.06 -31.57 25.34
C GLY A 87 -7.16 -32.64 25.35
N GLU A 88 -7.81 -32.91 24.21
CA GLU A 88 -8.78 -34.01 24.06
C GLU A 88 -8.10 -35.39 23.91
N ALA A 89 -6.81 -35.41 23.54
CA ALA A 89 -6.01 -36.63 23.40
C ALA A 89 -5.27 -37.07 24.68
N GLN A 90 -5.43 -36.32 25.78
CA GLN A 90 -4.92 -36.63 27.13
C GLN A 90 -6.05 -37.15 28.01
#